data_AF-A0A382PKW8-F1
#
_entry.id   AF-A0A382PKW8-F1
#
_cell.length_a   1.000
_cell.length_b   1.000
_cell.length_c   1.000
_cell.angle_alpha   90.00
_cell.angle_beta   90.00
_cell.angle_gamma   90.00
#
_symmetry.space_group_name_H-M   'P 1'
#
loop_
_entity.id
_entity.type
_entity.pdbx_description
1 polymer ?
#
loop_
_entity_poly.entity_id
_entity_poly.type
_entity_poly.pdbx_seq_one_letter_code
_entity_poly.pdbx_strand_id
1 'polypeptide(L)'
;MYRALTYVFMFTVIFGLDTNWRSYQNHEISINKLIIKIDSDIAPKLGLEKPLLIDDIVGLKDLKEYNNFNDLKPLFRSYISFTEAHYNYELHQYYILSFLNPEGNLLALANKINELSSVEKVEFNYKMQAFIIPNDTYYDNQWALNNTGQAISYNGNTVGTPGADIDAERAWDITTGNSNVIIAILDTGIDLDHPDLQSGIIGGYDFVNNDSNANDGNMHGTACASIAAGRTNNLIGVSGICWDCSLMPVKVLSDDGFGDFDDIVNGVIWASDNGAKVISMSLGGGGYVSSFDNAIDYAHNNGTIVISASGNDNGSISYPAAYDNSVSVGAMSP
;
A
#
# COMPACT_ATOMS: atom_id res chain seq x y z
N MET A 1 47.99 -5.38 26.04
CA MET A 1 46.63 -5.77 26.47
C MET A 1 45.74 -4.55 26.35
N TYR A 2 45.34 -4.20 25.12
CA TYR A 2 44.48 -3.04 24.84
C TYR A 2 43.03 -3.52 24.80
N ARG A 3 42.19 -3.00 25.71
CA ARG A 3 40.74 -3.22 25.70
C ARG A 3 40.13 -2.21 24.71
N ALA A 4 39.53 -2.71 23.63
CA ALA A 4 38.65 -1.93 22.77
C ALA A 4 37.29 -1.77 23.47
N LEU A 5 36.89 -0.53 23.74
CA LEU A 5 35.51 -0.18 24.10
C LEU A 5 34.68 -0.22 22.81
N THR A 6 33.79 -1.20 22.69
CA THR A 6 32.76 -1.21 21.65
C THR A 6 31.63 -0.29 22.11
N TYR A 7 31.52 0.90 21.49
CA TYR A 7 30.34 1.75 21.61
C TYR A 7 29.21 1.15 20.77
N VAL A 8 28.23 0.54 21.43
CA VAL A 8 26.96 0.18 20.79
C VAL A 8 26.14 1.45 20.68
N PHE A 9 26.11 2.05 19.49
CA PHE A 9 25.13 3.07 19.16
C PHE A 9 23.76 2.38 19.04
N MET A 10 22.97 2.45 20.11
CA MET A 10 21.55 2.18 20.04
C MET A 10 20.93 3.32 19.22
N PHE A 11 20.69 3.08 17.93
CA PHE A 11 19.73 3.87 17.18
C PHE A 11 18.33 3.47 17.66
N THR A 12 17.86 4.12 18.73
CA THR A 12 16.41 4.27 18.92
C THR A 12 15.91 5.11 17.76
N VAL A 13 15.43 4.44 16.72
CA VAL A 13 14.49 5.05 15.77
C VAL A 13 13.24 5.34 16.57
N ILE A 14 13.21 6.53 17.17
CA ILE A 14 11.96 7.12 17.63
C ILE A 14 11.18 7.34 16.33
N PHE A 15 10.15 6.53 16.08
CA PHE A 15 9.09 6.91 15.16
C PHE A 15 8.49 8.19 15.75
N GLY A 16 9.06 9.34 15.40
CA GLY A 16 8.46 10.62 15.67
C GLY A 16 7.15 10.62 14.90
N LEU A 17 6.04 10.41 15.60
CA LEU A 17 4.74 10.78 15.07
C LEU A 17 4.90 12.20 14.55
N ASP A 18 4.68 12.42 13.25
CA ASP A 18 4.73 13.77 12.70
C ASP A 18 3.60 14.56 13.35
N THR A 19 3.92 15.24 14.45
CA THR A 19 2.94 15.91 15.31
C THR A 19 2.28 17.09 14.62
N ASN A 20 2.68 17.41 13.38
CA ASN A 20 2.15 18.53 12.61
C ASN A 20 0.91 18.17 11.78
N TRP A 21 0.51 16.90 11.72
CA TRP A 21 -0.66 16.45 10.95
C TRP A 21 -1.70 15.77 11.84
N ARG A 22 -2.98 15.93 11.48
CA ARG A 22 -4.10 15.20 12.09
C ARG A 22 -5.13 14.81 11.05
N SER A 23 -5.85 13.72 11.32
CA SER A 23 -6.97 13.28 10.49
C SER A 23 -8.17 14.23 10.61
N TYR A 24 -8.76 14.56 9.46
CA TYR A 24 -9.99 15.34 9.30
C TYR A 24 -10.72 14.85 8.04
N GLN A 25 -11.96 14.38 8.19
CA GLN A 25 -12.81 13.90 7.06
C GLN A 25 -12.05 12.95 6.10
N ASN A 26 -11.37 11.94 6.65
CA ASN A 26 -10.55 10.97 5.91
C ASN A 26 -9.30 11.52 5.20
N HIS A 27 -8.88 12.75 5.52
CA HIS A 27 -7.65 13.34 5.00
C HIS A 27 -6.72 13.76 6.15
N GLU A 28 -5.42 13.85 5.89
CA GLU A 28 -4.49 14.48 6.84
C GLU A 28 -4.37 15.99 6.56
N ILE A 29 -4.61 16.81 7.59
CA ILE A 29 -4.48 18.27 7.52
C ILE A 29 -3.41 18.75 8.50
N SER A 30 -2.74 19.84 8.12
CA SER A 30 -1.75 20.50 8.97
C SER A 30 -2.43 21.14 10.17
N ILE A 31 -1.90 20.91 11.38
CA ILE A 31 -2.45 21.50 12.62
C ILE A 31 -1.85 22.84 13.00
N ASN A 32 -0.86 23.31 12.25
CA ASN A 32 -0.11 24.53 12.50
C ASN A 32 -0.12 25.50 11.31
N LYS A 33 -0.91 25.20 10.26
CA LYS A 33 -1.06 26.04 9.08
C LYS A 33 -2.50 26.05 8.57
N LEU A 34 -2.98 27.23 8.23
CA LEU A 34 -4.20 27.45 7.46
C LEU A 34 -3.87 28.27 6.22
N ILE A 35 -4.57 28.02 5.13
CA ILE A 35 -4.55 28.88 3.94
C ILE A 35 -5.72 29.85 4.08
N ILE A 36 -5.47 31.13 3.83
CA ILE A 36 -6.45 32.19 3.98
C ILE A 36 -6.47 32.99 2.67
N LYS A 37 -7.66 33.16 2.09
CA LYS A 37 -7.91 34.10 0.99
C LYS A 37 -8.36 35.43 1.59
N ILE A 38 -7.56 36.46 1.39
CA ILE A 38 -7.80 37.82 1.87
C ILE A 38 -8.75 38.54 0.93
N ASP A 39 -9.69 39.30 1.49
CA ASP A 39 -10.66 40.07 0.71
C ASP A 39 -9.97 41.03 -0.28
N SER A 40 -10.54 41.14 -1.49
CA SER A 40 -9.97 41.92 -2.58
C SER A 40 -9.81 43.41 -2.27
N ASP A 41 -10.60 43.96 -1.34
CA ASP A 41 -10.55 45.38 -0.99
C ASP A 41 -9.26 45.75 -0.24
N ILE A 42 -8.59 44.78 0.38
CA ILE A 42 -7.37 45.01 1.17
C ILE A 42 -6.18 44.17 0.71
N ALA A 43 -6.38 43.17 -0.15
CA ALA A 43 -5.31 42.31 -0.62
C ALA A 43 -4.32 43.09 -1.50
N PRO A 44 -3.02 43.12 -1.16
CA PRO A 44 -2.03 43.84 -1.95
C PRO A 44 -1.78 43.12 -3.28
N LYS A 45 -1.54 43.88 -4.35
CA LYS A 45 -1.01 43.36 -5.62
C LYS A 45 0.44 42.92 -5.43
N LEU A 46 0.59 41.69 -4.95
CA LEU A 46 1.89 41.08 -4.66
C LEU A 46 2.83 41.14 -5.88
N GLY A 47 4.05 41.61 -5.66
CA GLY A 47 5.04 41.87 -6.72
C GLY A 47 5.16 43.36 -7.07
N LEU A 48 4.10 44.14 -6.81
CA LEU A 48 4.12 45.60 -6.85
C LEU A 48 4.05 46.18 -5.44
N GLU A 49 3.29 45.55 -4.56
CA GLU A 49 3.05 45.95 -3.19
C GLU A 49 3.66 44.96 -2.20
N LYS A 50 3.89 45.42 -0.96
CA LYS A 50 4.43 44.56 0.09
C LYS A 50 3.35 43.58 0.58
N PRO A 51 3.73 42.33 0.91
CA PRO A 51 2.79 41.40 1.56
C PRO A 51 2.28 41.94 2.88
N LEU A 52 1.05 41.58 3.23
CA LEU A 52 0.47 41.84 4.54
C LEU A 52 1.18 41.03 5.63
N LEU A 53 1.33 41.64 6.79
CA LEU A 53 1.70 40.99 8.05
C LEU A 53 0.43 40.72 8.87
N ILE A 54 0.54 39.87 9.90
CA ILE A 54 -0.59 39.57 10.80
C ILE A 54 -1.21 40.85 11.38
N ASP A 55 -0.36 41.80 11.78
CA ASP A 55 -0.78 43.02 12.47
C ASP A 55 -1.45 44.03 11.52
N ASP A 56 -1.38 43.82 10.20
CA ASP A 56 -2.08 44.62 9.18
C ASP A 56 -3.56 44.22 9.03
N ILE A 57 -3.94 43.03 9.53
CA ILE A 57 -5.32 42.52 9.48
C ILE A 57 -5.88 42.53 10.91
N VAL A 58 -6.74 43.50 11.21
CA VAL A 58 -7.27 43.76 12.58
C VAL A 58 -7.78 42.47 13.24
N GLY A 59 -8.62 41.70 12.56
CA GLY A 59 -9.17 40.46 13.12
C GLY A 59 -8.13 39.37 13.40
N LEU A 60 -7.07 39.25 12.58
CA LEU A 60 -5.99 38.31 12.85
C LEU A 60 -5.08 38.80 13.99
N LYS A 61 -4.85 40.11 14.08
CA LYS A 61 -4.13 40.73 15.18
C LYS A 61 -4.80 40.46 16.53
N ASP A 62 -6.13 40.57 16.59
CA ASP A 62 -6.89 40.32 17.82
C ASP A 62 -6.86 38.83 18.20
N LEU A 63 -6.94 37.92 17.22
CA LEU A 63 -6.88 36.47 17.47
C LEU A 63 -5.47 35.98 17.85
N LYS A 64 -4.42 36.72 17.51
CA LYS A 64 -3.01 36.34 17.73
C LYS A 64 -2.68 36.06 19.20
N GLU A 65 -3.27 36.81 20.13
CA GLU A 65 -2.99 36.70 21.58
C GLU A 65 -3.30 35.31 22.15
N TYR A 66 -4.30 34.62 21.60
CA TYR A 66 -4.77 33.33 22.11
C TYR A 66 -4.34 32.13 21.27
N ASN A 67 -3.85 32.37 20.05
CA ASN A 67 -3.58 31.31 19.07
C ASN A 67 -2.10 31.19 18.67
N ASN A 68 -1.22 31.99 19.28
CA ASN A 68 0.21 32.06 18.98
C ASN A 68 0.49 32.09 17.47
N PHE A 69 -0.16 33.03 16.76
CA PHE A 69 0.13 33.22 15.34
C PHE A 69 1.59 33.62 15.19
N ASN A 70 2.31 32.83 14.42
CA ASN A 70 3.75 32.97 14.21
C ASN A 70 4.06 33.85 13.01
N ASP A 71 3.39 33.60 11.88
CA ASP A 71 3.72 34.25 10.62
C ASP A 71 2.55 34.21 9.63
N LEU A 72 2.48 35.24 8.79
CA LEU A 72 1.56 35.34 7.65
C LEU A 72 2.37 35.67 6.41
N LYS A 73 2.31 34.81 5.39
CA LYS A 73 3.09 34.95 4.16
C LYS A 73 2.26 34.63 2.94
N PRO A 74 2.58 35.20 1.75
CA PRO A 74 1.99 34.77 0.50
C PRO A 74 2.11 33.25 0.31
N LEU A 75 1.02 32.61 -0.15
CA LEU A 75 0.99 31.18 -0.45
C LEU A 75 1.99 30.84 -1.57
N PHE A 76 2.01 31.65 -2.62
CA PHE A 76 2.86 31.44 -3.79
C PHE A 76 4.23 32.08 -3.59
N ARG A 77 5.29 31.28 -3.60
CA ARG A 77 6.67 31.76 -3.32
C ARG A 77 7.23 32.70 -4.40
N SER A 78 6.74 32.58 -5.64
CA SER A 78 7.13 33.40 -6.78
C SER A 78 6.35 34.72 -6.89
N TYR A 79 5.68 35.15 -5.81
CA TYR A 79 4.81 36.33 -5.83
C TYR A 79 5.50 37.62 -6.30
N ILE A 80 6.82 37.73 -6.16
CA ILE A 80 7.61 38.90 -6.59
C ILE A 80 7.55 39.09 -8.11
N SER A 81 7.31 38.03 -8.87
CA SER A 81 7.24 38.04 -10.34
C SER A 81 5.81 37.86 -10.88
N PHE A 82 4.78 38.21 -10.10
CA PHE A 82 3.40 38.11 -10.56
C PHE A 82 3.11 39.04 -11.74
N THR A 83 2.29 38.52 -12.65
CA THR A 83 1.87 39.18 -13.89
C THR A 83 0.37 39.42 -13.86
N GLU A 84 -0.17 40.15 -14.84
CA GLU A 84 -1.62 40.39 -14.98
C GLU A 84 -2.45 39.10 -14.93
N ALA A 85 -1.95 38.01 -15.52
CA ALA A 85 -2.61 36.71 -15.45
C ALA A 85 -2.77 36.22 -14.00
N HIS A 86 -1.76 36.39 -13.14
CA HIS A 86 -1.85 35.98 -11.75
C HIS A 86 -2.89 36.81 -10.98
N TYR A 87 -3.02 38.10 -11.29
CA TYR A 87 -4.03 38.97 -10.68
C TYR A 87 -5.45 38.63 -11.15
N ASN A 88 -5.63 38.31 -12.44
CA ASN A 88 -6.91 37.87 -13.01
C ASN A 88 -7.44 36.58 -12.38
N TYR A 89 -6.54 35.73 -11.85
CA TYR A 89 -6.88 34.53 -11.08
C TYR A 89 -6.77 34.73 -9.57
N GLU A 90 -6.70 35.99 -9.10
CA GLU A 90 -6.74 36.35 -7.67
C GLU A 90 -5.63 35.72 -6.81
N LEU A 91 -4.54 35.23 -7.42
CA LEU A 91 -3.51 34.47 -6.71
C LEU A 91 -2.78 35.30 -5.64
N HIS A 92 -2.79 36.63 -5.79
CA HIS A 92 -2.20 37.58 -4.85
C HIS A 92 -2.94 37.65 -3.50
N GLN A 93 -4.18 37.15 -3.44
CA GLN A 93 -5.04 37.18 -2.25
C GLN A 93 -4.77 36.02 -1.29
N TYR A 94 -4.03 34.98 -1.71
CA TYR A 94 -3.83 33.78 -0.91
C TYR A 94 -2.58 33.86 -0.03
N TYR A 95 -2.76 33.62 1.25
CA TYR A 95 -1.73 33.61 2.29
C TYR A 95 -1.74 32.30 3.08
N ILE A 96 -0.59 31.91 3.62
CA ILE A 96 -0.46 30.90 4.66
C ILE A 96 -0.30 31.60 6.00
N LEU A 97 -1.21 31.32 6.93
CA LEU A 97 -1.07 31.64 8.35
C LEU A 97 -0.48 30.44 9.08
N SER A 98 0.66 30.64 9.72
CA SER A 98 1.29 29.62 10.58
C SER A 98 1.14 29.98 12.05
N PHE A 99 0.92 28.98 12.91
CA PHE A 99 0.56 29.20 14.31
C PHE A 99 0.83 27.98 15.19
N LEU A 100 0.83 28.19 16.50
CA LEU A 100 0.79 27.13 17.51
C LEU A 100 -0.54 27.21 18.26
N ASN A 101 -1.56 26.47 17.81
CA ASN A 101 -2.90 26.53 18.41
C ASN A 101 -2.90 25.82 19.79
N PRO A 102 -2.89 26.57 20.90
CA PRO A 102 -2.75 25.99 22.23
C PRO A 102 -4.05 25.34 22.72
N GLU A 103 -5.20 25.73 22.17
CA GLU A 103 -6.51 25.13 22.45
C GLU A 103 -6.69 23.78 21.72
N GLY A 104 -5.88 23.51 20.70
CA GLY A 104 -5.92 22.27 19.92
C GLY A 104 -7.19 22.08 19.07
N ASN A 105 -8.07 23.07 18.99
CA ASN A 105 -9.29 23.04 18.16
C ASN A 105 -9.10 23.85 16.88
N LEU A 106 -8.55 23.21 15.86
CA LEU A 106 -8.26 23.83 14.56
C LEU A 106 -9.52 24.28 13.82
N LEU A 107 -10.61 23.52 13.90
CA LEU A 107 -11.86 23.83 13.21
C LEU A 107 -12.52 25.09 13.77
N ALA A 108 -12.56 25.23 15.10
CA ALA A 108 -13.07 26.44 15.75
C ALA A 108 -12.25 27.68 15.36
N LEU A 109 -10.92 27.55 15.29
CA LEU A 109 -10.04 28.62 14.83
C LEU A 109 -10.31 28.99 13.37
N ALA A 110 -10.40 28.00 12.48
CA ALA A 110 -10.70 28.23 11.07
C ALA A 110 -12.03 28.96 10.88
N ASN A 111 -13.08 28.57 11.62
CA ASN A 111 -14.38 29.24 11.57
C ASN A 111 -14.30 30.69 12.06
N LYS A 112 -13.62 30.95 13.19
CA LYS A 112 -13.42 32.32 13.71
C LYS A 112 -12.69 33.22 12.71
N ILE A 113 -11.68 32.69 12.02
CA ILE A 113 -10.94 33.44 10.98
C ILE A 113 -11.84 33.69 9.76
N ASN A 114 -12.67 32.71 9.38
CA ASN A 114 -13.58 32.83 8.24
C ASN A 114 -14.76 33.80 8.50
N GLU A 115 -15.00 34.20 9.75
CA GLU A 115 -15.98 35.24 10.11
C GLU A 115 -15.41 36.67 10.01
N LEU A 116 -14.10 36.83 9.81
CA LEU A 116 -13.47 38.14 9.69
C LEU A 116 -13.84 38.78 8.34
N SER A 117 -14.30 40.03 8.35
CA SER A 117 -14.65 40.76 7.11
C SER A 117 -13.47 40.95 6.14
N SER A 118 -12.24 40.82 6.62
CA SER A 118 -11.00 40.89 5.85
C SER A 118 -10.61 39.58 5.18
N VAL A 119 -11.35 38.50 5.44
CA VAL A 119 -11.07 37.14 4.98
C VAL A 119 -12.27 36.67 4.16
N GLU A 120 -12.04 36.36 2.89
CA GLU A 120 -13.06 35.78 2.02
C GLU A 120 -13.25 34.30 2.33
N LYS A 121 -12.14 33.58 2.58
CA LYS A 121 -12.16 32.12 2.75
C LYS A 121 -11.00 31.60 3.57
N VAL A 122 -11.24 30.55 4.35
CA VAL A 122 -10.23 29.73 5.02
C VAL A 122 -10.24 28.31 4.47
N GLU A 123 -9.05 27.77 4.21
CA GLU A 123 -8.84 26.43 3.68
C GLU A 123 -7.81 25.67 4.53
N PHE A 124 -7.97 24.36 4.61
CA PHE A 124 -6.99 23.50 5.27
C PHE A 124 -5.79 23.24 4.35
N ASN A 125 -4.60 23.21 4.93
CA ASN A 125 -3.39 22.76 4.23
C ASN A 125 -3.32 21.23 4.33
N TYR A 126 -3.74 20.53 3.28
CA TYR A 126 -3.75 19.08 3.19
C TYR A 126 -2.35 18.50 2.97
N LYS A 127 -2.11 17.31 3.52
CA LYS A 127 -0.93 16.51 3.21
C LYS A 127 -1.14 15.87 1.85
N MET A 128 -0.17 16.03 0.96
CA MET A 128 -0.18 15.42 -0.37
C MET A 128 0.85 14.28 -0.41
N GLN A 129 0.59 13.22 -1.17
CA GLN A 129 1.51 12.11 -1.39
C GLN A 129 1.74 11.86 -2.88
N ALA A 130 2.84 11.21 -3.23
CA ALA A 130 3.08 10.69 -4.57
C ALA A 130 2.36 9.34 -4.71
N PHE A 131 1.71 9.12 -5.85
CA PHE A 131 1.11 7.82 -6.20
C PHE A 131 2.21 6.87 -6.68
N ILE A 132 2.23 5.65 -6.17
CA ILE A 132 3.18 4.62 -6.63
C ILE A 132 2.59 3.89 -7.84
N ILE A 133 3.25 4.02 -8.99
CA ILE A 133 2.97 3.23 -10.19
C ILE A 133 4.21 2.36 -10.46
N PRO A 134 4.08 1.03 -10.52
CA PRO A 134 5.18 0.13 -10.83
C PRO A 134 5.88 0.45 -12.18
N ASN A 135 7.17 0.13 -12.27
CA ASN A 135 7.98 0.35 -13.49
C ASN A 135 8.34 -0.94 -14.22
N ASP A 136 7.73 -2.05 -13.81
CA ASP A 136 8.03 -3.41 -14.27
C ASP A 136 7.55 -3.63 -15.70
N THR A 137 8.30 -4.42 -16.46
CA THR A 137 8.19 -4.50 -17.93
C THR A 137 6.78 -4.86 -18.41
N TYR A 138 6.05 -5.69 -17.65
CA TYR A 138 4.72 -6.18 -18.01
C TYR A 138 3.60 -5.63 -17.11
N TYR A 139 3.86 -4.62 -16.28
CA TYR A 139 2.83 -4.06 -15.38
C TYR A 139 1.57 -3.62 -16.14
N ASP A 140 1.74 -2.95 -17.28
CA ASP A 140 0.62 -2.49 -18.10
C ASP A 140 -0.31 -3.63 -18.57
N ASN A 141 0.18 -4.87 -18.61
CA ASN A 141 -0.62 -6.05 -18.97
C ASN A 141 -1.41 -6.64 -17.78
N GLN A 142 -1.13 -6.24 -16.54
CA GLN A 142 -1.72 -6.80 -15.33
C GLN A 142 -3.02 -6.10 -14.95
N TRP A 143 -4.04 -6.26 -15.79
CA TRP A 143 -5.37 -5.66 -15.61
C TRP A 143 -5.96 -5.88 -14.21
N ALA A 144 -5.68 -7.03 -13.57
CA ALA A 144 -6.21 -7.36 -12.25
C ALA A 144 -5.71 -6.39 -11.16
N LEU A 145 -4.59 -5.70 -11.39
CA LEU A 145 -3.99 -4.73 -10.47
C LEU A 145 -4.52 -3.31 -10.71
N ASN A 146 -4.66 -2.95 -11.98
CA ASN A 146 -5.21 -1.68 -12.45
C ASN A 146 -5.84 -1.89 -13.84
N ASN A 147 -7.17 -1.89 -13.91
CA ASN A 147 -7.91 -2.11 -15.14
C ASN A 147 -8.32 -0.76 -15.73
N THR A 148 -7.68 -0.41 -16.85
CA THR A 148 -7.99 0.77 -17.67
C THR A 148 -8.77 0.39 -18.93
N GLY A 149 -9.23 -0.86 -19.03
CA GLY A 149 -9.80 -1.45 -20.24
C GLY A 149 -8.72 -1.90 -21.23
N GLN A 150 -7.53 -2.25 -20.75
CA GLN A 150 -6.37 -2.59 -21.57
C GLN A 150 -6.17 -4.08 -21.83
N ALA A 151 -6.96 -4.95 -21.17
CA ALA A 151 -6.83 -6.39 -21.34
C ALA A 151 -7.11 -6.80 -22.79
N ILE A 152 -6.37 -7.81 -23.28
CA ILE A 152 -6.53 -8.33 -24.64
C ILE A 152 -7.02 -9.78 -24.55
N SER A 153 -8.13 -10.08 -25.20
CA SER A 153 -8.67 -11.45 -25.28
C SER A 153 -7.83 -12.33 -26.22
N TYR A 154 -8.05 -13.64 -26.17
CA TYR A 154 -7.38 -14.62 -27.04
C TYR A 154 -7.54 -14.36 -28.55
N ASN A 155 -8.59 -13.65 -28.96
CA ASN A 155 -8.82 -13.27 -30.36
C ASN A 155 -8.26 -11.88 -30.71
N GLY A 156 -7.47 -11.26 -29.82
CA GLY A 156 -6.77 -10.00 -30.05
C GLY A 156 -7.61 -8.75 -29.86
N ASN A 157 -8.84 -8.86 -29.36
CA ASN A 157 -9.69 -7.71 -29.10
C ASN A 157 -9.43 -7.14 -27.71
N THR A 158 -9.52 -5.82 -27.59
CA THR A 158 -9.55 -5.16 -26.29
C THR A 158 -10.82 -5.57 -25.55
N VAL A 159 -10.64 -6.04 -24.32
CA VAL A 159 -11.67 -6.41 -23.37
C VAL A 159 -11.38 -5.72 -22.04
N GLY A 160 -12.36 -5.75 -21.14
CA GLY A 160 -12.20 -5.24 -19.80
C GLY A 160 -13.05 -4.01 -19.50
N THR A 161 -13.54 -3.96 -18.27
CA THR A 161 -14.30 -2.83 -17.72
C THR A 161 -13.37 -2.01 -16.85
N PRO A 162 -13.09 -0.73 -17.19
CA PRO A 162 -12.23 0.10 -16.35
C PRO A 162 -12.70 0.16 -14.89
N GLY A 163 -11.78 -0.04 -13.95
CA GLY A 163 -12.04 -0.15 -12.51
C GLY A 163 -12.58 -1.51 -12.04
N ALA A 164 -12.70 -2.51 -12.92
CA ALA A 164 -12.92 -3.90 -12.51
C ALA A 164 -11.56 -4.57 -12.23
N ASP A 165 -11.01 -4.26 -11.06
CA ASP A 165 -9.71 -4.72 -10.55
C ASP A 165 -9.73 -4.75 -9.01
N ILE A 166 -8.58 -5.03 -8.39
CA ILE A 166 -8.43 -5.10 -6.93
C ILE A 166 -7.96 -3.79 -6.28
N ASP A 167 -7.91 -2.68 -7.05
CA ASP A 167 -7.41 -1.37 -6.59
C ASP A 167 -5.97 -1.42 -6.01
N ALA A 168 -5.06 -2.20 -6.62
CA ALA A 168 -3.73 -2.47 -6.07
C ALA A 168 -2.89 -1.19 -5.85
N GLU A 169 -2.95 -0.23 -6.78
CA GLU A 169 -2.24 1.06 -6.65
C GLU A 169 -2.63 1.84 -5.38
N ARG A 170 -3.93 1.83 -5.04
CA ARG A 170 -4.42 2.48 -3.81
C ARG A 170 -3.95 1.75 -2.55
N ALA A 171 -3.80 0.42 -2.63
CA ALA A 171 -3.27 -0.36 -1.53
C ALA A 171 -1.77 -0.11 -1.32
N TRP A 172 -0.98 -0.02 -2.39
CA TRP A 172 0.47 0.21 -2.31
C TRP A 172 0.84 1.61 -1.79
N ASP A 173 -0.01 2.58 -2.01
CA ASP A 173 0.06 3.90 -1.38
C ASP A 173 0.00 3.83 0.17
N ILE A 174 -0.53 2.75 0.74
CA ILE A 174 -0.58 2.49 2.19
C ILE A 174 0.58 1.57 2.59
N THR A 175 0.73 0.43 1.93
CA THR A 175 1.79 -0.54 2.20
C THR A 175 2.01 -1.46 1.02
N THR A 176 3.26 -1.85 0.85
CA THR A 176 3.71 -2.78 -0.18
C THR A 176 4.08 -4.15 0.38
N GLY A 177 3.85 -4.35 1.68
CA GLY A 177 4.21 -5.54 2.40
C GLY A 177 5.32 -5.36 3.42
N ASN A 178 5.76 -6.48 3.97
CA ASN A 178 6.86 -6.56 4.92
C ASN A 178 7.49 -7.94 4.85
N SER A 179 8.82 -8.02 4.90
CA SER A 179 9.54 -9.30 4.80
C SER A 179 9.28 -10.26 5.97
N ASN A 180 8.71 -9.78 7.09
CA ASN A 180 8.25 -10.64 8.18
C ASN A 180 6.90 -11.32 7.89
N VAL A 181 6.20 -10.92 6.81
CA VAL A 181 5.02 -11.61 6.31
C VAL A 181 5.49 -12.65 5.29
N ILE A 182 5.42 -13.90 5.71
CA ILE A 182 5.83 -15.06 4.90
C ILE A 182 4.58 -15.63 4.21
N ILE A 183 4.64 -15.73 2.89
CA ILE A 183 3.63 -16.37 2.04
C ILE A 183 4.20 -17.71 1.58
N ALA A 184 3.63 -18.80 2.06
CA ALA A 184 3.96 -20.14 1.61
C ALA A 184 3.18 -20.48 0.34
N ILE A 185 3.90 -20.86 -0.71
CA ILE A 185 3.34 -21.30 -1.99
C ILE A 185 3.40 -22.82 -2.00
N LEU A 186 2.25 -23.46 -1.72
CA LEU A 186 2.10 -24.92 -1.74
C LEU A 186 1.68 -25.34 -3.15
N ASP A 187 2.67 -25.70 -3.97
CA ASP A 187 2.50 -25.87 -5.41
C ASP A 187 3.62 -26.77 -6.01
N THR A 188 3.98 -26.58 -7.29
CA THR A 188 5.04 -27.32 -8.00
C THR A 188 6.46 -26.89 -7.64
N GLY A 189 6.61 -25.96 -6.70
CA GLY A 189 7.88 -25.32 -6.33
C GLY A 189 7.93 -23.85 -6.77
N ILE A 190 9.08 -23.20 -6.60
CA ILE A 190 9.38 -21.89 -7.18
C ILE A 190 10.73 -21.99 -7.89
N ASP A 191 10.89 -21.39 -9.08
CA ASP A 191 12.20 -21.19 -9.71
C ASP A 191 13.08 -20.34 -8.79
N LEU A 192 14.02 -21.00 -8.10
CA LEU A 192 14.80 -20.41 -7.03
C LEU A 192 15.81 -19.37 -7.55
N ASP A 193 16.15 -19.44 -8.84
CA ASP A 193 17.08 -18.52 -9.51
C ASP A 193 16.35 -17.45 -10.33
N HIS A 194 15.01 -17.38 -10.28
CA HIS A 194 14.23 -16.42 -11.06
C HIS A 194 14.61 -14.98 -10.68
N PRO A 195 15.02 -14.13 -11.65
CA PRO A 195 15.58 -12.81 -11.35
C PRO A 195 14.61 -11.88 -10.62
N ASP A 196 13.30 -12.10 -10.84
CA ASP A 196 12.21 -11.32 -10.25
C ASP A 196 11.72 -11.83 -8.88
N LEU A 197 12.20 -13.00 -8.43
CA LEU A 197 11.73 -13.66 -7.20
C LEU A 197 12.85 -13.92 -6.20
N GLN A 198 14.05 -14.30 -6.66
CA GLN A 198 15.13 -14.84 -5.84
C GLN A 198 15.46 -14.03 -4.58
N SER A 199 15.34 -12.70 -4.61
CA SER A 199 15.66 -11.84 -3.46
C SER A 199 14.61 -11.87 -2.35
N GLY A 200 13.41 -12.38 -2.64
CA GLY A 200 12.32 -12.57 -1.69
C GLY A 200 12.11 -14.00 -1.21
N ILE A 201 12.78 -14.97 -1.86
CA ILE A 201 12.68 -16.38 -1.52
C ILE A 201 13.43 -16.67 -0.22
N ILE A 202 12.77 -17.36 0.69
CA ILE A 202 13.38 -17.92 1.91
C ILE A 202 13.45 -19.44 1.80
N GLY A 203 14.00 -20.10 2.83
CA GLY A 203 14.08 -21.56 2.87
C GLY A 203 12.71 -22.22 2.66
N GLY A 204 12.70 -23.27 1.85
CA GLY A 204 11.52 -24.06 1.51
C GLY A 204 11.75 -25.56 1.69
N TYR A 205 10.76 -26.35 1.32
CA TYR A 205 10.83 -27.81 1.40
C TYR A 205 10.09 -28.47 0.23
N ASP A 206 10.66 -29.57 -0.25
CA ASP A 206 10.09 -30.43 -1.26
C ASP A 206 9.59 -31.72 -0.60
N PHE A 207 8.28 -31.87 -0.51
CA PHE A 207 7.64 -33.08 0.03
C PHE A 207 7.63 -34.21 -1.00
N VAL A 208 7.62 -33.89 -2.29
CA VAL A 208 7.61 -34.88 -3.39
C VAL A 208 8.92 -35.67 -3.42
N ASN A 209 10.06 -34.99 -3.25
CA ASN A 209 11.38 -35.63 -3.22
C ASN A 209 11.98 -35.75 -1.81
N ASN A 210 11.29 -35.22 -0.79
CA ASN A 210 11.67 -35.25 0.61
C ASN A 210 13.06 -34.63 0.88
N ASP A 211 13.29 -33.43 0.34
CA ASP A 211 14.52 -32.65 0.53
C ASP A 211 14.23 -31.14 0.62
N SER A 212 15.27 -30.31 0.72
CA SER A 212 15.13 -28.84 0.81
C SER A 212 15.15 -28.12 -0.55
N ASN A 213 15.15 -28.85 -1.66
CA ASN A 213 15.22 -28.30 -3.00
C ASN A 213 13.82 -28.16 -3.63
N ALA A 214 13.08 -27.15 -3.18
CA ALA A 214 11.74 -26.84 -3.69
C ALA A 214 11.74 -26.10 -5.04
N ASN A 215 12.67 -26.44 -5.94
CA ASN A 215 12.77 -25.82 -7.26
C ASN A 215 11.62 -26.27 -8.17
N ASP A 216 11.12 -25.35 -8.99
CA ASP A 216 9.96 -25.61 -9.86
C ASP A 216 10.38 -26.28 -11.18
N GLY A 217 9.83 -27.45 -11.48
CA GLY A 217 9.96 -28.13 -12.76
C GLY A 217 8.76 -27.96 -13.70
N ASN A 218 7.67 -27.34 -13.23
CA ASN A 218 6.41 -27.19 -13.97
C ASN A 218 6.10 -25.73 -14.37
N MET A 219 6.57 -24.76 -13.57
CA MET A 219 6.36 -23.31 -13.68
C MET A 219 5.01 -22.79 -13.14
N HIS A 220 4.07 -23.65 -12.75
CA HIS A 220 2.80 -23.23 -12.17
C HIS A 220 2.99 -22.51 -10.83
N GLY A 221 3.77 -23.10 -9.92
CA GLY A 221 4.09 -22.50 -8.63
C GLY A 221 4.88 -21.19 -8.74
N THR A 222 5.82 -21.11 -9.69
CA THR A 222 6.55 -19.87 -10.01
C THR A 222 5.61 -18.76 -10.48
N ALA A 223 4.62 -19.07 -11.34
CA ALA A 223 3.61 -18.12 -11.77
C ALA A 223 2.71 -17.65 -10.62
N CYS A 224 2.32 -18.55 -9.72
CA CYS A 224 1.56 -18.18 -8.52
C CYS A 224 2.38 -17.29 -7.57
N ALA A 225 3.66 -17.61 -7.39
CA ALA A 225 4.58 -16.84 -6.56
C ALA A 225 4.81 -15.42 -7.08
N SER A 226 4.93 -15.25 -8.40
CA SER A 226 5.12 -13.94 -9.02
C SER A 226 3.90 -13.03 -8.85
N ILE A 227 2.69 -13.57 -8.95
CA ILE A 227 1.45 -12.82 -8.65
C ILE A 227 1.42 -12.43 -7.16
N ALA A 228 1.73 -13.36 -6.26
CA ALA A 228 1.63 -13.12 -4.82
C ALA A 228 2.65 -12.08 -4.32
N ALA A 229 3.93 -12.23 -4.69
CA ALA A 229 5.03 -11.44 -4.15
C ALA A 229 6.25 -11.34 -5.09
N GLY A 230 6.00 -11.25 -6.40
CA GLY A 230 6.98 -10.78 -7.37
C GLY A 230 7.63 -9.49 -6.89
N ARG A 231 8.96 -9.37 -7.03
CA ARG A 231 9.61 -8.09 -6.75
C ARG A 231 9.07 -7.06 -7.73
N THR A 232 8.99 -5.81 -7.32
CA THR A 232 8.34 -4.77 -8.10
C THR A 232 9.12 -3.49 -8.00
N ASN A 233 8.97 -2.61 -9.00
CA ASN A 233 9.80 -1.44 -9.22
C ASN A 233 11.27 -1.77 -9.54
N ASN A 234 11.52 -2.91 -10.19
CA ASN A 234 12.87 -3.36 -10.52
C ASN A 234 13.15 -3.42 -12.04
N LEU A 235 12.23 -2.95 -12.89
CA LEU A 235 12.25 -2.98 -14.35
C LEU A 235 12.18 -4.38 -14.99
N ILE A 236 11.90 -5.43 -14.21
CA ILE A 236 11.87 -6.82 -14.66
C ILE A 236 10.44 -7.34 -14.54
N GLY A 237 10.01 -8.19 -15.47
CA GLY A 237 8.86 -9.06 -15.23
C GLY A 237 7.56 -8.33 -14.87
N VAL A 238 6.95 -8.79 -13.78
CA VAL A 238 5.59 -8.44 -13.36
C VAL A 238 5.60 -7.86 -11.95
N SER A 239 4.56 -7.11 -11.60
CA SER A 239 4.36 -6.60 -10.25
C SER A 239 3.60 -7.62 -9.39
N GLY A 240 4.15 -7.95 -8.21
CA GLY A 240 3.47 -8.78 -7.21
C GLY A 240 2.57 -7.96 -6.29
N ILE A 241 1.56 -8.58 -5.69
CA ILE A 241 0.66 -7.90 -4.73
C ILE A 241 1.42 -7.42 -3.49
N CYS A 242 2.19 -8.34 -2.86
CA CYS A 242 2.98 -8.04 -1.68
C CYS A 242 4.48 -8.08 -2.02
N TRP A 243 4.95 -7.08 -2.78
CA TRP A 243 6.30 -7.11 -3.34
C TRP A 243 7.44 -7.01 -2.30
N ASP A 244 7.13 -6.69 -1.04
CA ASP A 244 8.06 -6.73 0.09
C ASP A 244 7.88 -7.95 1.00
N CYS A 245 6.89 -8.83 0.76
CA CYS A 245 6.72 -10.09 1.50
C CYS A 245 7.83 -11.10 1.19
N SER A 246 7.99 -12.11 2.04
CA SER A 246 8.86 -13.26 1.77
C SER A 246 8.08 -14.44 1.18
N LEU A 247 8.68 -15.15 0.24
CA LEU A 247 8.13 -16.35 -0.41
C LEU A 247 8.76 -17.61 0.18
N MET A 248 7.94 -18.52 0.70
CA MET A 248 8.36 -19.84 1.16
C MET A 248 7.90 -20.90 0.15
N PRO A 249 8.80 -21.47 -0.67
CA PRO A 249 8.43 -22.51 -1.61
C PRO A 249 8.16 -23.81 -0.85
N VAL A 250 6.97 -24.40 -1.06
CA VAL A 250 6.61 -25.70 -0.50
C VAL A 250 6.14 -26.58 -1.66
N LYS A 251 7.05 -27.41 -2.18
CA LYS A 251 6.76 -28.26 -3.33
C LYS A 251 5.99 -29.48 -2.84
N VAL A 252 4.70 -29.51 -3.17
CA VAL A 252 3.76 -30.60 -2.87
C VAL A 252 3.15 -31.20 -4.15
N LEU A 253 3.43 -30.59 -5.30
CA LEU A 253 3.09 -31.10 -6.62
C LEU A 253 4.39 -31.44 -7.38
N SER A 254 4.39 -32.60 -8.03
CA SER A 254 5.45 -33.07 -8.91
C SER A 254 5.55 -32.20 -10.17
N ASP A 255 6.58 -32.42 -10.99
CA ASP A 255 6.83 -31.65 -12.21
C ASP A 255 5.75 -31.86 -13.29
N ASP A 256 4.92 -32.90 -13.15
CA ASP A 256 3.72 -33.10 -13.97
C ASP A 256 2.48 -32.35 -13.47
N GLY A 257 2.57 -31.64 -12.34
CA GLY A 257 1.49 -30.86 -11.75
C GLY A 257 0.55 -31.64 -10.82
N PHE A 258 0.87 -32.90 -10.50
CA PHE A 258 0.08 -33.73 -9.59
C PHE A 258 0.82 -33.96 -8.27
N GLY A 259 0.08 -34.14 -7.17
CA GLY A 259 0.66 -34.40 -5.86
C GLY A 259 -0.17 -35.37 -5.05
N ASP A 260 0.51 -36.06 -4.14
CA ASP A 260 -0.14 -36.98 -3.22
C ASP A 260 -0.76 -36.23 -2.04
N PHE A 261 -1.85 -36.77 -1.52
CA PHE A 261 -2.63 -36.14 -0.45
C PHE A 261 -1.80 -35.87 0.81
N ASP A 262 -0.95 -36.82 1.20
CA ASP A 262 -0.12 -36.73 2.39
C ASP A 262 0.98 -35.69 2.26
N ASP A 263 1.58 -35.51 1.08
CA ASP A 263 2.53 -34.42 0.83
C ASP A 263 1.88 -33.06 1.04
N ILE A 264 0.67 -32.86 0.51
CA ILE A 264 -0.07 -31.60 0.63
C ILE A 264 -0.40 -31.31 2.10
N VAL A 265 -0.94 -32.31 2.83
CA VAL A 265 -1.30 -32.13 4.25
C VAL A 265 -0.08 -31.87 5.13
N ASN A 266 1.03 -32.56 4.89
CA ASN A 266 2.29 -32.30 5.60
C ASN A 266 2.85 -30.92 5.26
N GLY A 267 2.74 -30.48 4.01
CA GLY A 267 3.11 -29.14 3.57
C GLY A 267 2.36 -28.03 4.30
N VAL A 268 1.05 -28.21 4.54
CA VAL A 268 0.23 -27.24 5.30
C VAL A 268 0.73 -27.07 6.73
N ILE A 269 0.94 -28.18 7.44
CA ILE A 269 1.44 -28.15 8.82
C ILE A 269 2.84 -27.54 8.87
N TRP A 270 3.73 -28.01 7.99
CA TRP A 270 5.13 -27.55 7.95
C TRP A 270 5.22 -26.06 7.67
N ALA A 271 4.46 -25.54 6.70
CA ALA A 271 4.45 -24.11 6.40
C ALA A 271 4.01 -23.27 7.60
N SER A 272 2.92 -23.67 8.27
CA SER A 272 2.42 -22.98 9.46
C SER A 272 3.45 -23.01 10.61
N ASP A 273 4.03 -24.17 10.89
CA ASP A 273 5.04 -24.35 11.94
C ASP A 273 6.33 -23.55 11.66
N ASN A 274 6.67 -23.33 10.38
CA ASN A 274 7.80 -22.52 9.96
C ASN A 274 7.44 -21.03 9.77
N GLY A 275 6.31 -20.59 10.31
CA GLY A 275 5.98 -19.17 10.48
C GLY A 275 5.27 -18.52 9.30
N ALA A 276 4.80 -19.30 8.32
CA ALA A 276 3.96 -18.77 7.25
C ALA A 276 2.73 -18.05 7.83
N LYS A 277 2.49 -16.82 7.37
CA LYS A 277 1.28 -16.04 7.70
C LYS A 277 0.15 -16.33 6.73
N VAL A 278 0.51 -16.69 5.51
CA VAL A 278 -0.43 -17.08 4.46
C VAL A 278 0.08 -18.37 3.82
N ILE A 279 -0.83 -19.32 3.63
CA ILE A 279 -0.65 -20.51 2.79
C ILE A 279 -1.53 -20.31 1.55
N SER A 280 -0.92 -20.30 0.37
CA SER A 280 -1.60 -20.23 -0.91
C SER A 280 -1.55 -21.59 -1.59
N MET A 281 -2.73 -22.14 -1.91
CA MET A 281 -2.90 -23.41 -2.59
C MET A 281 -3.71 -23.21 -3.88
N SER A 282 -3.01 -23.01 -4.99
CA SER A 282 -3.59 -22.93 -6.34
C SER A 282 -3.85 -24.33 -6.92
N LEU A 283 -4.42 -25.20 -6.10
CA LEU A 283 -4.65 -26.62 -6.37
C LEU A 283 -6.01 -27.03 -5.83
N GLY A 284 -6.48 -28.19 -6.27
CA GLY A 284 -7.70 -28.77 -5.72
C GLY A 284 -8.07 -30.09 -6.37
N GLY A 285 -8.95 -30.83 -5.72
CA GLY A 285 -9.44 -32.12 -6.18
C GLY A 285 -9.89 -33.01 -5.04
N GLY A 286 -10.22 -34.27 -5.37
CA GLY A 286 -10.62 -35.27 -4.38
C GLY A 286 -11.94 -34.95 -3.67
N GLY A 287 -12.03 -35.33 -2.40
CA GLY A 287 -13.21 -35.12 -1.55
C GLY A 287 -12.81 -34.82 -0.11
N TYR A 288 -13.80 -34.68 0.78
CA TYR A 288 -13.56 -34.43 2.20
C TYR A 288 -12.69 -35.51 2.83
N VAL A 289 -11.65 -35.10 3.54
CA VAL A 289 -10.81 -35.96 4.38
C VAL A 289 -10.54 -35.26 5.71
N SER A 290 -10.92 -35.91 6.82
CA SER A 290 -10.86 -35.28 8.14
C SER A 290 -9.45 -34.91 8.60
N SER A 291 -8.40 -35.57 8.11
CA SER A 291 -7.02 -35.19 8.43
C SER A 291 -6.60 -33.88 7.76
N PHE A 292 -7.13 -33.56 6.57
CA PHE A 292 -6.84 -32.29 5.90
C PHE A 292 -7.64 -31.16 6.55
N ASP A 293 -8.91 -31.41 6.87
CA ASP A 293 -9.75 -30.49 7.67
C ASP A 293 -9.03 -30.08 8.97
N ASN A 294 -8.59 -31.07 9.77
CA ASN A 294 -7.84 -30.83 10.99
C ASN A 294 -6.50 -30.09 10.76
N ALA A 295 -5.84 -30.30 9.62
CA ALA A 295 -4.58 -29.62 9.31
C ALA A 295 -4.80 -28.14 8.96
N ILE A 296 -5.88 -27.82 8.23
CA ILE A 296 -6.27 -26.44 7.95
C ILE A 296 -6.73 -25.75 9.23
N ASP A 297 -7.53 -26.43 10.07
CA ASP A 297 -7.92 -25.94 11.39
C ASP A 297 -6.72 -25.65 12.27
N TYR A 298 -5.71 -26.52 12.25
CA TYR A 298 -4.45 -26.30 12.96
C TYR A 298 -3.74 -25.04 12.46
N ALA A 299 -3.54 -24.91 11.14
CA ALA A 299 -2.88 -23.75 10.55
C ALA A 299 -3.62 -22.44 10.90
N HIS A 300 -4.94 -22.43 10.78
CA HIS A 300 -5.79 -21.31 11.16
C HIS A 300 -5.62 -20.95 12.65
N ASN A 301 -5.70 -21.93 13.54
CA ASN A 301 -5.55 -21.70 14.98
C ASN A 301 -4.12 -21.28 15.38
N ASN A 302 -3.12 -21.60 14.56
CA ASN A 302 -1.74 -21.13 14.71
C ASN A 302 -1.51 -19.72 14.12
N GLY A 303 -2.56 -19.09 13.59
CA GLY A 303 -2.52 -17.73 13.03
C GLY A 303 -2.04 -17.67 11.57
N THR A 304 -2.14 -18.77 10.82
CA THR A 304 -1.88 -18.84 9.38
C THR A 304 -3.20 -18.84 8.62
N ILE A 305 -3.38 -17.92 7.67
CA ILE A 305 -4.56 -17.91 6.78
C ILE A 305 -4.31 -18.89 5.63
N VAL A 306 -5.27 -19.77 5.37
CA VAL A 306 -5.24 -20.72 4.25
C VAL A 306 -6.15 -20.23 3.13
N ILE A 307 -5.61 -20.11 1.92
CA ILE A 307 -6.33 -19.64 0.73
C ILE A 307 -6.24 -20.72 -0.34
N SER A 308 -7.35 -21.04 -1.01
CA SER A 308 -7.40 -22.11 -2.00
C SER A 308 -8.33 -21.83 -3.17
N ALA A 309 -7.95 -22.33 -4.34
CA ALA A 309 -8.74 -22.19 -5.56
C ALA A 309 -10.04 -23.01 -5.50
N SER A 310 -11.16 -22.43 -5.93
CA SER A 310 -12.47 -23.11 -5.89
C SER A 310 -12.62 -24.24 -6.92
N GLY A 311 -11.73 -24.32 -7.92
CA GLY A 311 -11.78 -25.28 -9.03
C GLY A 311 -12.24 -24.65 -10.35
N ASN A 312 -11.94 -25.34 -11.46
CA ASN A 312 -12.10 -24.84 -12.83
C ASN A 312 -13.16 -25.59 -13.66
N ASP A 313 -13.89 -26.53 -13.06
CA ASP A 313 -14.84 -27.40 -13.76
C ASP A 313 -16.26 -26.84 -13.86
N ASN A 314 -16.47 -25.58 -13.44
CA ASN A 314 -17.80 -24.98 -13.25
C ASN A 314 -18.74 -25.85 -12.39
N GLY A 315 -18.16 -26.57 -11.43
CA GLY A 315 -18.84 -27.51 -10.55
C GLY A 315 -18.99 -26.99 -9.11
N SER A 316 -19.09 -27.93 -8.17
CA SER A 316 -19.00 -27.62 -6.74
C SER A 316 -17.60 -27.14 -6.36
N ILE A 317 -17.48 -26.40 -5.26
CA ILE A 317 -16.19 -25.98 -4.69
C ILE A 317 -15.34 -27.24 -4.41
N SER A 318 -14.12 -27.26 -4.94
CA SER A 318 -13.15 -28.33 -4.71
C SER A 318 -12.55 -28.27 -3.30
N TYR A 319 -12.07 -29.41 -2.79
CA TYR A 319 -11.18 -29.39 -1.62
C TYR A 319 -9.75 -29.07 -2.06
N PRO A 320 -8.96 -28.33 -1.26
CA PRO A 320 -9.25 -27.87 0.10
C PRO A 320 -10.12 -26.60 0.25
N ALA A 321 -10.48 -25.92 -0.84
CA ALA A 321 -11.26 -24.68 -0.75
C ALA A 321 -12.64 -24.83 -0.07
N ALA A 322 -13.20 -26.04 -0.07
CA ALA A 322 -14.49 -26.34 0.57
C ALA A 322 -14.44 -26.56 2.10
N TYR A 323 -13.26 -26.53 2.74
CA TYR A 323 -13.16 -26.59 4.21
C TYR A 323 -13.51 -25.23 4.85
N ASP A 324 -14.13 -25.25 6.03
CA ASP A 324 -14.67 -24.05 6.68
C ASP A 324 -13.60 -22.98 6.96
N ASN A 325 -12.39 -23.40 7.35
CA ASN A 325 -11.26 -22.50 7.66
C ASN A 325 -10.34 -22.24 6.46
N SER A 326 -10.77 -22.60 5.24
CA SER A 326 -10.08 -22.26 3.99
C SER A 326 -10.82 -21.15 3.26
N VAL A 327 -10.11 -20.07 2.90
CA VAL A 327 -10.67 -19.01 2.06
C VAL A 327 -10.75 -19.51 0.61
N SER A 328 -11.97 -19.80 0.16
CA SER A 328 -12.24 -20.22 -1.23
C SER A 328 -12.20 -19.03 -2.19
N VAL A 329 -11.40 -19.12 -3.26
CA VAL A 329 -11.25 -18.08 -4.27
C VAL A 329 -11.70 -18.59 -5.64
N GLY A 330 -12.70 -17.92 -6.22
CA GLY A 330 -13.12 -18.10 -7.61
C GLY A 330 -12.45 -17.11 -8.56
N ALA A 331 -12.60 -17.32 -9.87
CA ALA A 331 -12.00 -16.46 -10.90
C ALA A 331 -13.02 -15.48 -11.51
N MET A 332 -12.53 -14.30 -11.89
CA MET A 332 -13.27 -13.33 -12.69
C MET A 332 -12.46 -12.90 -13.92
N SER A 333 -13.18 -12.41 -14.92
CA SER A 333 -12.61 -11.83 -16.14
C SER A 333 -12.57 -10.29 -16.03
N PRO A 334 -11.67 -9.62 -16.78
CA PRO A 334 -11.55 -8.17 -16.82
C PRO A 334 -12.82 -7.44 -17.22
#